data_AF-A0A7J0CRF0-F1
#
_entry.id   AF-A0A7J0CRF0-F1
#
_cell.length_a   1.000
_cell.length_b   1.000
_cell.length_c   1.000
_cell.angle_alpha   90.00
_cell.angle_beta   90.00
_cell.angle_gamma   90.00
#
_symmetry.space_group_name_H-M   'P 1'
#
loop_
_entity.id
_entity.type
_entity.pdbx_description
1 polymer ?
#
loop_
_entity_poly.entity_id
_entity_poly.type
_entity_poly.pdbx_seq_one_letter_code
_entity_poly.pdbx_strand_id
1 'polypeptide(L)'
;MQDDGTTHGPLAGFTVGVTAARRAEELGTLLKRRGAVVHQAPALRIVPLADDSELLNATKELIDHAPDVVVATTAIGFRGWVEAADGWGIGDALLERLRGVELLARGPRSRDPSGPPG
;
A
#
# COMPACT_ATOMS: atom_id res chain seq x y z
N MET A 1 -35.04 40.09 -8.48
CA MET A 1 -33.83 39.30 -8.73
C MET A 1 -33.16 39.02 -7.41
N GLN A 2 -33.37 37.82 -6.85
CA GLN A 2 -32.44 37.09 -5.98
C GLN A 2 -33.15 35.77 -5.67
N ASP A 3 -32.79 34.76 -6.46
CA ASP A 3 -33.20 33.36 -6.31
C ASP A 3 -32.36 32.70 -5.22
N ASP A 4 -32.97 31.79 -4.48
CA ASP A 4 -32.49 31.15 -3.26
C ASP A 4 -31.19 30.37 -3.50
N GLY A 5 -30.10 30.80 -2.88
CA GLY A 5 -28.79 30.13 -2.89
C GLY A 5 -28.76 28.85 -2.04
N THR A 6 -29.78 27.99 -2.19
CA THR A 6 -29.84 26.70 -1.50
C THR A 6 -28.65 25.86 -1.94
N THR A 7 -27.91 25.39 -0.96
CA THR A 7 -26.73 24.54 -1.06
C THR A 7 -27.01 23.32 -1.96
N HIS A 8 -26.64 23.38 -3.24
CA HIS A 8 -26.99 22.34 -4.21
C HIS A 8 -25.93 21.24 -4.28
N GLY A 9 -26.18 20.16 -3.55
CA GLY A 9 -25.45 18.90 -3.68
C GLY A 9 -25.83 17.91 -2.58
N PRO A 10 -25.69 16.58 -2.80
CA PRO A 10 -26.15 15.56 -1.86
C PRO A 10 -25.44 15.60 -0.50
N LEU A 11 -24.38 16.39 -0.34
CA LEU A 11 -23.63 16.58 0.91
C LEU A 11 -23.78 17.99 1.50
N ALA A 12 -24.73 18.79 1.01
CA ALA A 12 -25.06 20.08 1.57
C ALA A 12 -25.33 20.02 3.09
N GLY A 13 -24.70 20.92 3.85
CA GLY A 13 -24.85 21.00 5.31
C GLY A 13 -24.04 19.95 6.09
N PHE A 14 -23.32 19.05 5.42
CA PHE A 14 -22.44 18.08 6.08
C PHE A 14 -21.00 18.58 6.17
N THR A 15 -20.38 18.29 7.32
CA THR A 15 -18.93 18.41 7.53
C THR A 15 -18.29 17.03 7.46
N VAL A 16 -17.29 16.85 6.59
CA VAL A 16 -16.64 15.56 6.32
C VAL A 16 -15.15 15.65 6.65
N GLY A 17 -14.68 14.76 7.54
CA GLY A 17 -13.26 14.57 7.80
C GLY A 17 -12.65 13.56 6.82
N VAL A 18 -11.59 13.94 6.11
CA VAL A 18 -10.82 13.06 5.23
C VAL A 18 -9.59 12.58 5.98
N THR A 19 -9.59 11.30 6.37
CA THR A 19 -8.47 10.66 7.09
C THR A 19 -7.46 9.96 6.18
N ALA A 20 -7.76 9.88 4.88
CA ALA A 20 -6.87 9.33 3.89
C ALA A 20 -5.62 10.20 3.73
N ALA A 21 -4.46 9.56 3.61
CA ALA A 21 -3.21 10.25 3.28
C ALA A 21 -2.95 10.28 1.77
N ARG A 22 -3.23 9.17 1.07
CA ARG A 22 -3.07 9.09 -0.40
C ARG A 22 -4.28 9.71 -1.08
N ARG A 23 -4.04 10.60 -2.06
CA ARG A 23 -5.08 11.28 -2.85
C ARG A 23 -6.12 12.05 -2.01
N ALA A 24 -5.72 12.51 -0.82
CA ALA A 24 -6.58 13.19 0.13
C ALA A 24 -7.21 14.48 -0.45
N GLU A 25 -6.39 15.22 -1.22
CA GLU A 25 -6.81 16.45 -1.89
C GLU A 25 -7.84 16.19 -3.00
N GLU A 26 -7.60 15.16 -3.83
CA GLU A 26 -8.52 14.79 -4.90
C GLU A 26 -9.87 14.34 -4.32
N LEU A 27 -9.84 13.46 -3.31
CA LEU A 27 -11.03 13.03 -2.59
C LEU A 27 -11.76 14.22 -1.96
N GLY A 28 -11.03 15.12 -1.31
CA GLY A 28 -11.59 16.33 -0.72
C GLY A 28 -12.24 17.24 -1.76
N THR A 29 -11.64 17.36 -2.95
CA THR A 29 -12.20 18.16 -4.05
C THR A 29 -13.51 17.56 -4.56
N LEU A 30 -13.58 16.22 -4.70
CA LEU A 30 -14.83 15.54 -5.11
C LEU A 30 -15.95 15.73 -4.09
N LEU A 31 -15.63 15.72 -2.80
CA LEU A 31 -16.60 15.92 -1.71
C LEU A 31 -17.10 17.38 -1.66
N LYS A 32 -16.20 18.37 -1.80
CA LYS A 32 -16.56 19.80 -1.90
C LYS A 32 -17.48 20.07 -3.09
N ARG A 33 -17.22 19.46 -4.24
CA ARG A 33 -18.09 19.56 -5.44
C ARG A 33 -19.51 19.04 -5.19
N ARG A 34 -19.72 18.18 -4.19
CA ARG A 34 -21.05 17.68 -3.78
C ARG A 34 -21.69 18.49 -2.65
N GLY A 35 -21.12 19.62 -2.25
CA GLY A 35 -21.68 20.53 -1.26
C GLY A 35 -21.18 20.33 0.17
N ALA A 36 -20.20 19.44 0.40
CA ALA A 36 -19.65 19.22 1.73
C ALA A 36 -18.65 20.31 2.16
N VAL A 37 -18.63 20.63 3.45
CA VAL A 37 -17.47 21.25 4.10
C VAL A 37 -16.46 20.15 4.42
N VAL A 38 -15.22 20.27 3.98
CA VAL A 38 -14.22 19.18 4.10
C VAL A 38 -13.01 19.61 4.93
N HIS A 39 -12.69 18.81 5.96
CA HIS A 39 -11.46 18.94 6.75
C HIS A 39 -10.48 17.81 6.41
N GLN A 40 -9.22 18.16 6.17
CA GLN A 40 -8.15 17.18 6.04
C GLN A 40 -7.64 16.81 7.42
N ALA A 41 -7.70 15.53 7.78
CA ALA A 41 -7.32 15.00 9.08
C ALA A 41 -6.60 13.65 8.91
N PRO A 42 -5.46 13.60 8.21
CA PRO A 42 -4.78 12.35 7.88
C PRO A 42 -4.41 11.59 9.17
N ALA A 43 -4.93 10.36 9.30
CA ALA A 43 -4.70 9.55 10.50
C ALA A 43 -3.34 8.82 10.47
N LEU A 44 -2.70 8.79 9.31
CA LEU A 44 -1.45 8.08 9.04
C LEU A 44 -0.59 8.94 8.10
N ARG A 45 0.74 8.86 8.24
CA ARG A 45 1.68 9.42 7.27
C ARG A 45 2.64 8.32 6.82
N ILE A 46 2.97 8.31 5.54
CA ILE A 46 4.06 7.46 5.02
C ILE A 46 5.34 8.27 5.20
N VAL A 47 6.28 7.75 5.98
CA VAL A 47 7.61 8.34 6.15
C VAL A 47 8.56 7.52 5.30
N PRO A 48 9.34 8.13 4.40
CA PRO A 48 10.44 7.43 3.74
C PRO A 48 11.38 6.88 4.81
N LEU A 49 11.78 5.61 4.71
CA LEU A 49 12.89 5.15 5.54
C LEU A 49 14.11 6.02 5.19
N ALA A 50 14.71 6.64 6.20
CA ALA A 50 15.81 7.59 6.00
C ALA A 50 17.11 6.91 5.55
N ASP A 51 17.18 5.58 5.71
CA ASP A 51 18.27 4.73 5.29
C ASP A 51 17.74 3.30 5.08
N ASP A 52 18.11 2.66 3.98
CA ASP A 52 17.73 1.29 3.67
C ASP A 52 18.76 0.26 4.20
N SER A 53 19.79 0.69 4.94
CA SER A 53 20.84 -0.19 5.46
C SER A 53 20.30 -1.35 6.30
N GLU A 54 19.27 -1.13 7.11
CA GLU A 54 18.62 -2.21 7.87
C GLU A 54 17.93 -3.21 6.95
N LEU A 55 17.22 -2.73 5.92
CA LEU A 55 16.58 -3.58 4.93
C LEU A 55 17.61 -4.36 4.11
N LEU A 56 18.71 -3.73 3.70
CA LEU A 56 19.82 -4.37 3.00
C LEU A 56 20.45 -5.48 3.84
N ASN A 57 20.74 -5.22 5.12
CA ASN A 57 21.32 -6.22 6.01
C ASN A 57 20.38 -7.41 6.22
N ALA A 58 19.09 -7.15 6.51
CA ALA A 58 18.09 -8.22 6.63
C ALA A 58 17.93 -9.02 5.32
N THR A 59 18.05 -8.36 4.17
CA THR A 59 17.99 -9.02 2.86
C THR A 59 19.19 -9.95 2.66
N LYS A 60 20.40 -9.52 3.01
CA LYS A 60 21.61 -10.35 2.96
C LYS A 60 21.51 -11.55 3.90
N GLU A 61 21.05 -11.33 5.13
CA GLU A 61 20.84 -12.41 6.10
C GLU A 61 19.85 -13.45 5.56
N LEU A 62 18.74 -13.03 4.95
CA LEU A 62 17.77 -13.93 4.32
C LEU A 62 18.36 -14.70 3.14
N ILE A 63 19.25 -14.07 2.36
CA ILE A 63 19.92 -14.73 1.23
C ILE A 63 20.92 -15.79 1.72
N ASP A 64 21.65 -15.49 2.80
CA ASP A 64 22.62 -16.40 3.39
C ASP A 64 21.94 -17.53 4.17
N HIS A 65 20.83 -17.21 4.85
CA HIS A 65 20.07 -18.10 5.72
C HIS A 65 18.59 -18.01 5.36
N ALA A 66 18.18 -18.81 4.37
CA ALA A 66 16.81 -18.82 3.90
C ALA A 66 15.84 -19.28 5.01
N PRO A 67 14.76 -18.52 5.29
CA PRO A 67 13.71 -18.96 6.20
C PRO A 67 12.86 -20.05 5.53
N ASP A 68 12.14 -20.84 6.34
CA ASP A 68 11.19 -21.84 5.81
C ASP A 68 9.99 -21.18 5.12
N VAL A 69 9.57 -20.01 5.62
CA VAL A 69 8.35 -19.30 5.19
C VAL A 69 8.62 -17.79 5.10
N VAL A 70 8.10 -17.15 4.06
CA VAL A 70 8.04 -15.69 3.91
C VAL A 70 6.58 -15.25 3.78
N VAL A 71 6.18 -14.20 4.49
CA VAL A 71 4.81 -13.66 4.44
C VAL A 71 4.80 -12.24 3.87
N ALA A 72 4.33 -12.10 2.63
CA ALA A 72 4.06 -10.82 2.00
C ALA A 72 2.75 -10.23 2.55
N THR A 73 2.87 -9.23 3.43
CA THR A 73 1.72 -8.58 4.07
C THR A 73 1.00 -7.59 3.14
N THR A 74 1.73 -6.97 2.21
CA THR A 74 1.19 -6.10 1.17
C THR A 74 1.98 -6.26 -0.13
N ALA A 75 1.29 -6.15 -1.27
CA ALA A 75 1.94 -6.24 -2.57
C ALA A 75 2.87 -5.04 -2.87
N ILE A 76 2.57 -3.85 -2.31
CA ILE A 76 3.41 -2.66 -2.49
C ILE A 76 4.74 -2.82 -1.74
N GLY A 77 4.70 -3.28 -0.49
CA GLY A 77 5.93 -3.49 0.29
C GLY A 77 6.82 -4.58 -0.31
N PHE A 78 6.22 -5.68 -0.78
CA PHE A 78 6.98 -6.75 -1.44
C PHE A 78 7.67 -6.27 -2.72
N ARG A 79 6.98 -5.52 -3.59
CA ARG A 79 7.61 -4.94 -4.79
C ARG A 79 8.71 -3.94 -4.44
N GLY A 80 8.45 -3.04 -3.47
CA GLY A 80 9.45 -2.07 -3.03
C GLY A 80 10.71 -2.74 -2.48
N TRP A 81 10.57 -3.88 -1.78
CA TRP A 81 11.72 -4.67 -1.33
C TRP A 81 12.53 -5.26 -2.50
N VAL A 82 11.86 -5.84 -3.50
CA VAL A 82 12.54 -6.36 -4.70
C VAL A 82 13.24 -5.25 -5.48
N GLU A 83 12.57 -4.10 -5.69
CA GLU A 83 13.15 -2.92 -6.35
C GLU A 83 14.37 -2.38 -5.60
N ALA A 84 14.32 -2.37 -4.26
CA ALA A 84 15.45 -1.96 -3.43
C ALA A 84 16.63 -2.95 -3.56
N ALA A 85 16.35 -4.26 -3.54
CA ALA A 85 17.35 -5.31 -3.74
C ALA A 85 18.01 -5.25 -5.14
N ASP A 86 17.23 -4.96 -6.18
CA ASP A 86 17.75 -4.67 -7.52
C ASP A 86 18.68 -3.44 -7.51
N GLY A 87 18.28 -2.37 -6.81
CA GLY A 87 19.10 -1.16 -6.62
C GLY A 87 20.43 -1.43 -5.94
N TRP A 88 20.53 -2.46 -5.10
CA TRP A 88 21.79 -2.90 -4.47
C TRP A 88 22.54 -3.98 -5.26
N GLY A 89 22.00 -4.42 -6.40
CA GLY A 89 22.60 -5.47 -7.23
C GLY A 89 22.46 -6.88 -6.66
N ILE A 90 21.56 -7.12 -5.70
CA ILE A 90 21.31 -8.43 -5.08
C ILE A 90 19.91 -8.98 -5.39
N GLY A 91 19.15 -8.34 -6.28
CA GLY A 91 17.78 -8.74 -6.59
C GLY A 91 17.65 -10.14 -7.19
N ASP A 92 18.53 -10.52 -8.13
CA ASP A 92 18.53 -11.88 -8.68
C ASP A 92 18.79 -12.94 -7.60
N ALA A 93 19.74 -12.67 -6.69
CA ALA A 93 20.05 -13.57 -5.59
C ALA A 93 18.87 -13.70 -4.61
N LEU A 94 18.19 -12.58 -4.33
CA LEU A 94 16.97 -12.58 -3.51
C LEU A 94 15.86 -13.40 -4.16
N LEU A 95 15.56 -13.16 -5.44
CA LEU A 95 14.50 -13.86 -6.15
C LEU A 95 14.79 -15.36 -6.26
N GLU A 96 16.03 -15.74 -6.51
CA GLU A 96 16.45 -17.14 -6.54
C GLU A 96 16.24 -17.81 -5.17
N ARG A 97 16.60 -17.13 -4.07
CA ARG A 97 16.36 -17.64 -2.72
C ARG A 97 14.88 -17.80 -2.42
N LEU A 98 14.05 -16.82 -2.77
CA LEU A 98 12.61 -16.87 -2.53
C LEU A 98 11.89 -17.97 -3.32
N ARG A 99 12.43 -18.43 -4.46
CA ARG A 99 11.87 -19.58 -5.21
C ARG A 99 11.90 -20.88 -4.41
N GLY A 100 12.85 -21.01 -3.48
CA GLY A 100 12.98 -22.19 -2.61
C GLY A 100 12.19 -22.12 -1.31
N VAL A 101 11.49 -21.02 -1.03
CA VAL A 101 10.83 -20.74 0.25
C VAL A 101 9.31 -20.76 0.09
N GLU A 102 8.58 -21.20 1.12
CA GLU A 102 7.12 -21.09 1.11
C GLU A 102 6.69 -19.61 1.23
N LEU A 103 6.27 -19.01 0.11
CA LEU A 103 5.83 -17.62 0.05
C LEU A 103 4.30 -17.50 0.20
N LEU A 104 3.87 -16.89 1.30
CA LEU A 104 2.46 -16.64 1.61
C LEU A 104 2.11 -15.16 1.45
N ALA A 105 0.87 -14.87 1.02
CA ALA A 105 0.36 -13.50 0.93
C ALA A 105 -0.81 -13.28 1.90
N ARG A 106 -0.80 -12.15 2.62
CA ARG A 106 -1.91 -11.75 3.49
C ARG A 106 -2.99 -11.00 2.70
N GLY A 107 -3.88 -11.73 2.03
CA GLY A 107 -4.98 -11.19 1.23
C GLY A 107 -5.74 -12.28 0.46
N PRO A 108 -6.84 -11.97 -0.25
CA PRO A 108 -7.58 -13.00 -0.99
C PRO A 108 -6.66 -13.66 -2.01
N ARG A 109 -6.34 -14.94 -1.77
CA ARG A 109 -5.61 -15.78 -2.73
C ARG A 109 -6.40 -15.84 -4.03
N SER A 110 -5.80 -15.45 -5.15
CA SER A 110 -6.05 -16.19 -6.39
C SER A 110 -5.50 -17.60 -6.15
N ARG A 111 -6.38 -18.57 -5.87
CA ARG A 111 -5.99 -19.97 -5.84
C ARG A 111 -5.41 -20.34 -7.20
N ASP A 112 -4.26 -20.99 -7.18
CA ASP A 112 -3.78 -21.81 -8.29
C ASP A 112 -4.85 -22.91 -8.58
N PRO A 113 -5.38 -23.02 -9.81
CA PRO A 113 -6.35 -24.04 -10.18
C PRO A 113 -5.76 -25.46 -10.36
N SER A 114 -4.47 -25.71 -10.10
CA SER A 114 -3.81 -26.98 -10.44
C SER A 114 -3.70 -28.05 -9.33
N GLY A 115 -4.43 -27.94 -8.22
CA GLY A 115 -4.47 -29.00 -7.20
C GLY A 115 -5.20 -30.28 -7.71
N PRO A 116 -4.69 -31.50 -7.47
CA PRO A 116 -5.28 -32.72 -8.01
C PRO A 116 -6.64 -33.05 -7.35
N PRO A 117 -7.58 -33.70 -8.07
CA PRO A 117 -8.85 -34.12 -7.50
C PRO A 117 -8.67 -35.31 -6.56
N GLY A 118 -9.39 -35.30 -5.43
CA GLY A 118 -9.55 -36.45 -4.54
C GLY A 118 -10.56 -37.46 -5.07
#